data_AF-A0A0B7C433-F1
#
_entry.id   AF-A0A0B7C433-F1
#
_cell.length_a   1.000
_cell.length_b   1.000
_cell.length_c   1.000
_cell.angle_alpha   90.00
_cell.angle_beta   90.00
_cell.angle_gamma   90.00
#
_symmetry.space_group_name_H-M   'P 1'
#
loop_
_entity.id
_entity.type
_entity.pdbx_description
1 polymer ?
#
loop_
_entity_poly.entity_id
_entity_poly.type
_entity_poly.pdbx_seq_one_letter_code
_entity_poly.pdbx_strand_id
1 'polypeptide(L)'
;RASLHELESCLFIVCLDKPTIATCRGRHSDLVTDLTARTHHIIHGQGVRHNTANRWMDKTIQLIVSEDGTCGINMEHSVAEGIALGHMIEHTFSVMCQEKTSSSNGGLEPDSLSS
;
A
#
# COMPACT_ATOMS: atom_id res chain seq x y z
N ARG A 1 -21.18 16.75 -4.74
CA ARG A 1 -21.60 16.50 -3.34
C ARG A 1 -21.67 14.99 -3.04
N ALA A 2 -22.39 14.19 -3.83
CA ALA A 2 -22.40 12.72 -3.64
C ALA A 2 -20.99 12.09 -3.59
N SER A 3 -20.10 12.43 -4.52
CA SER A 3 -18.74 11.88 -4.54
C SER A 3 -17.88 12.25 -3.33
N LEU A 4 -18.09 13.44 -2.74
CA LEU A 4 -17.36 13.84 -1.53
C LEU A 4 -17.86 13.04 -0.32
N HIS A 5 -19.17 12.86 -0.22
CA HIS A 5 -19.76 12.02 0.83
C HIS A 5 -19.25 10.58 0.75
N GLU A 6 -19.15 10.00 -0.45
CA GLU A 6 -18.57 8.66 -0.64
C GLU A 6 -17.10 8.58 -0.19
N LEU A 7 -16.29 9.60 -0.52
CA LEU A 7 -14.89 9.67 -0.09
C LEU A 7 -14.75 9.82 1.43
N GLU A 8 -15.63 10.60 2.05
CA GLU A 8 -15.69 10.77 3.51
C GLU A 8 -16.13 9.47 4.20
N SER A 9 -17.14 8.79 3.66
CA SER A 9 -17.72 7.57 4.27
C SER A 9 -16.98 6.28 3.97
N CYS A 10 -16.13 6.23 2.95
CA CYS A 10 -15.38 5.01 2.62
C CYS A 10 -14.43 4.61 3.76
N LEU A 11 -14.07 3.33 3.84
CA LEU A 11 -13.19 2.85 4.92
C LEU A 11 -11.76 3.37 4.75
N PHE A 12 -11.21 3.24 3.55
CA PHE A 12 -9.87 3.69 3.16
C PHE A 12 -9.85 4.00 1.66
N ILE A 13 -8.81 4.71 1.21
CA ILE A 13 -8.59 5.00 -0.21
C ILE A 13 -7.37 4.22 -0.70
N VAL A 14 -7.41 3.78 -1.95
CA VAL A 14 -6.26 3.19 -2.65
C VAL A 14 -5.79 4.15 -3.73
N CYS A 15 -4.52 4.53 -3.68
CA CYS A 15 -3.87 5.41 -4.65
C CYS A 15 -2.97 4.57 -5.55
N LEU A 16 -3.33 4.46 -6.83
CA LEU A 16 -2.53 3.80 -7.85
C LEU A 16 -1.65 4.86 -8.53
N ASP A 17 -0.35 4.79 -8.27
CA ASP A 17 0.60 5.86 -8.56
C ASP A 17 1.51 5.55 -9.74
N LYS A 18 1.97 6.64 -10.39
CA LYS A 18 3.07 6.59 -11.35
C LYS A 18 4.41 6.35 -10.64
N PRO A 19 5.46 5.93 -11.37
CA PRO A 19 6.76 5.61 -10.79
C PRO A 19 7.37 6.74 -9.94
N THR A 20 8.11 6.34 -8.91
CA THR A 20 8.85 7.25 -8.02
C THR A 20 9.94 7.99 -8.78
N ILE A 21 10.14 9.27 -8.45
CA ILE A 21 11.22 10.07 -9.00
C ILE A 21 12.37 10.11 -8.01
N ALA A 22 13.56 9.81 -8.52
CA ALA A 22 14.79 9.93 -7.76
C ALA A 22 15.03 11.37 -7.30
N THR A 23 15.31 11.54 -6.00
CA THR A 23 15.58 12.83 -5.36
C THR A 23 16.93 13.43 -5.76
N CYS A 24 17.91 12.58 -6.10
CA CYS A 24 19.25 13.02 -6.51
C CYS A 24 19.55 12.57 -7.95
N ARG A 25 19.51 13.50 -8.90
CA ARG A 25 19.95 13.27 -10.28
C ARG A 25 21.47 13.45 -10.38
N GLY A 26 22.26 12.43 -10.06
CA GLY A 26 23.70 12.42 -10.43
C GLY A 26 24.72 11.97 -9.40
N ARG A 27 24.33 11.47 -8.22
CA ARG A 27 25.22 10.69 -7.35
C ARG A 27 24.82 9.22 -7.44
N HIS A 28 25.80 8.34 -7.28
CA HIS A 28 25.62 6.89 -7.19
C HIS A 28 24.37 6.59 -6.36
N SER A 29 23.42 5.85 -6.91
CA SER A 29 22.16 5.50 -6.25
C SER A 29 22.48 4.64 -5.03
N ASP A 30 22.63 5.26 -3.87
CA ASP A 30 22.71 4.54 -2.61
C ASP A 30 21.31 4.20 -2.11
N LEU A 31 21.22 3.13 -1.32
CA LEU A 31 19.96 2.64 -0.78
C LEU A 31 19.21 3.71 0.03
N VAL A 32 19.95 4.63 0.66
CA VAL A 32 19.39 5.71 1.49
C VAL A 32 18.69 6.77 0.63
N THR A 33 19.26 7.15 -0.51
CA THR A 33 18.62 8.11 -1.43
C THR A 33 17.35 7.52 -2.03
N ASP A 34 17.37 6.24 -2.41
CA ASP A 34 16.18 5.54 -2.92
C ASP A 34 15.07 5.49 -1.86
N LEU A 35 15.39 5.08 -0.63
CA LEU A 35 14.43 5.06 0.47
C LEU A 35 13.85 6.46 0.73
N THR A 36 14.70 7.49 0.70
CA THR A 36 14.26 8.88 0.88
C THR A 36 13.26 9.29 -0.20
N ALA A 37 13.55 8.97 -1.47
CA ALA A 37 12.64 9.24 -2.59
C ALA A 37 11.29 8.55 -2.40
N ARG A 38 11.29 7.25 -2.05
CA ARG A 38 10.06 6.49 -1.78
C ARG A 38 9.27 7.05 -0.60
N THR A 39 9.94 7.48 0.46
CA THR A 39 9.30 8.14 1.60
C THR A 39 8.60 9.43 1.18
N HIS A 40 9.26 10.30 0.39
CA HIS A 40 8.63 11.50 -0.17
C HIS A 40 7.43 11.18 -1.07
N HIS A 41 7.50 10.08 -1.80
CA HIS A 41 6.39 9.58 -2.61
C HIS A 41 5.19 9.21 -1.73
N ILE A 42 5.40 8.39 -0.71
CA ILE A 42 4.32 7.92 0.17
C ILE A 42 3.68 9.11 0.92
N ILE A 43 4.48 10.01 1.49
CA ILE A 43 3.98 11.10 2.34
C ILE A 43 3.19 12.14 1.53
N HIS A 44 3.71 12.58 0.38
CA HIS A 44 3.13 13.73 -0.32
C HIS A 44 3.09 13.61 -1.84
N GLY A 45 3.49 12.47 -2.43
CA GLY A 45 3.39 12.23 -3.87
C GLY A 45 4.37 13.01 -4.75
N GLN A 46 5.45 13.55 -4.18
CA GLN A 46 6.55 14.24 -4.89
C GLN A 46 6.16 15.43 -5.80
N GLY A 47 5.02 16.08 -5.54
CA GLY A 47 4.63 17.34 -6.18
C GLY A 47 3.46 17.20 -7.16
N VAL A 48 2.86 18.35 -7.49
CA VAL A 48 1.61 18.44 -8.27
C VAL A 48 1.70 17.89 -9.70
N ARG A 49 2.91 17.81 -10.26
CA ARG A 49 3.14 17.22 -11.60
C ARG A 49 3.31 15.70 -11.55
N HIS A 50 3.30 15.11 -10.37
CA HIS A 50 3.51 13.69 -10.11
C HIS A 50 2.25 13.10 -9.46
N ASN A 51 2.33 12.65 -8.21
CA ASN A 51 1.26 11.90 -7.55
C ASN A 51 0.56 12.70 -6.42
N THR A 52 0.92 13.96 -6.16
CA THR A 52 0.27 14.75 -5.09
C THR A 52 -1.23 14.94 -5.32
N ALA A 53 -1.69 15.06 -6.56
CA ALA A 53 -3.12 15.17 -6.88
C ALA A 53 -3.87 13.84 -6.68
N ASN A 54 -3.14 12.72 -6.60
CA ASN A 54 -3.67 11.39 -6.32
C ASN A 54 -3.63 11.11 -4.80
N ARG A 55 -3.95 12.12 -3.99
CA ARG A 55 -3.98 12.06 -2.52
C ARG A 55 -5.23 12.75 -2.01
N TRP A 56 -5.79 12.19 -0.95
CA TRP A 56 -6.86 12.83 -0.18
C TRP A 56 -6.43 12.89 1.28
N MET A 57 -5.76 13.99 1.65
CA MET A 57 -5.09 14.10 2.96
C MET A 57 -6.05 14.14 4.15
N ASP A 58 -7.34 14.41 3.92
CA ASP A 58 -8.36 14.34 4.98
C ASP A 58 -8.80 12.89 5.26
N LYS A 59 -8.32 11.89 4.51
CA LYS A 59 -8.65 10.49 4.77
C LYS A 59 -7.65 9.89 5.75
N THR A 60 -8.19 9.25 6.79
CA THR A 60 -7.42 8.60 7.84
C THR A 60 -6.43 7.54 7.33
N ILE A 61 -6.83 6.70 6.37
CA ILE A 61 -5.99 5.62 5.83
C ILE A 61 -5.98 5.69 4.31
N GLN A 62 -4.78 5.80 3.74
CA GLN A 62 -4.53 5.76 2.31
C GLN A 62 -3.47 4.70 1.99
N LEU A 63 -3.84 3.67 1.23
CA LEU A 63 -2.91 2.67 0.70
C LEU A 63 -2.34 3.17 -0.63
N ILE A 64 -1.03 3.18 -0.77
CA ILE A 64 -0.34 3.68 -1.97
C ILE A 64 0.40 2.52 -2.62
N VAL A 65 0.19 2.35 -3.93
CA VAL A 65 0.86 1.34 -4.74
C VAL A 65 1.30 2.00 -6.05
N SER A 66 2.60 1.98 -6.31
CA SER A 66 3.22 2.53 -7.52
C SER A 66 3.63 1.40 -8.47
N GLU A 67 3.65 1.72 -9.77
CA GLU A 67 4.08 0.82 -10.85
C GLU A 67 5.50 0.26 -10.67
N ASP A 68 6.37 1.02 -9.99
CA ASP A 68 7.77 0.62 -9.70
C ASP A 68 7.92 -0.30 -8.47
N GLY A 69 6.80 -0.74 -7.89
CA GLY A 69 6.77 -1.57 -6.68
C GLY A 69 6.93 -0.79 -5.38
N THR A 70 7.02 0.54 -5.42
CA THR A 70 6.92 1.36 -4.20
C THR A 70 5.52 1.26 -3.64
N CYS A 71 5.39 0.77 -2.41
CA CYS A 71 4.11 0.72 -1.73
C CYS A 71 4.26 1.19 -0.28
N GLY A 72 3.17 1.71 0.27
CA GLY A 72 3.13 2.16 1.65
C GLY A 72 1.74 2.61 2.08
N ILE A 73 1.64 3.04 3.33
CA ILE A 73 0.41 3.60 3.88
C ILE A 73 0.71 5.01 4.35
N ASN A 74 -0.15 5.95 3.97
CA ASN A 74 -0.18 7.29 4.53
C ASN A 74 -1.37 7.37 5.50
N MET A 75 -1.09 7.71 6.76
CA MET A 75 -2.08 7.70 7.84
C MET A 75 -2.09 9.05 8.55
N GLU A 76 -3.29 9.55 8.81
CA GLU A 76 -3.52 10.82 9.50
C GLU A 76 -3.60 10.60 11.01
N HIS A 77 -2.69 11.25 11.74
CA HIS A 77 -2.31 10.91 13.11
C HIS A 77 -3.35 11.20 14.19
N SER A 78 -4.47 11.89 13.89
CA SER A 78 -5.47 12.27 14.90
C SER A 78 -6.36 11.10 15.34
N VAL A 79 -6.47 10.04 14.53
CA VAL A 79 -7.47 8.97 14.73
C VAL A 79 -6.89 7.71 15.39
N ALA A 80 -5.59 7.42 15.21
CA ALA A 80 -4.98 6.21 15.77
C ALA A 80 -3.47 6.34 15.98
N GLU A 81 -2.98 5.78 17.09
CA GLU A 81 -1.55 5.61 17.35
C GLU A 81 -0.95 4.55 16.40
N GLY A 82 0.33 4.71 16.04
CA GLY A 82 1.02 3.85 15.07
C GLY A 82 0.99 2.34 15.40
N ILE A 83 0.80 1.99 16.68
CA ILE A 83 0.68 0.60 17.14
C ILE A 83 -0.57 -0.09 16.56
N ALA A 84 -1.71 0.61 16.53
CA ALA A 84 -2.94 0.06 15.99
C ALA A 84 -2.82 -0.22 14.48
N LEU A 85 -2.13 0.68 13.76
CA LEU A 85 -1.82 0.51 12.35
C LEU A 85 -0.90 -0.70 12.11
N GLY A 86 0.13 -0.87 12.95
CA GLY A 86 1.03 -2.03 12.89
C GLY A 86 0.28 -3.35 13.00
N HIS A 87 -0.58 -3.49 14.00
CA HIS A 87 -1.40 -4.71 14.18
C HIS A 87 -2.36 -4.94 13.01
N MET A 88 -2.98 -3.89 12.47
CA MET A 88 -3.87 -4.01 11.31
C MET A 88 -3.12 -4.54 10.08
N ILE A 89 -1.92 -4.02 9.82
CA ILE A 89 -1.07 -4.45 8.71
C ILE A 89 -0.65 -5.92 8.88
N GLU A 90 -0.14 -6.28 10.06
CA GLU A 90 0.30 -7.65 10.37
C GLU A 90 -0.84 -8.66 10.23
N HIS A 91 -2.02 -8.33 10.76
CA HIS A 91 -3.22 -9.16 10.62
C HIS A 91 -3.61 -9.33 9.14
N THR A 92 -3.61 -8.24 8.37
CA THR A 92 -3.96 -8.28 6.93
C THR A 92 -3.00 -9.19 6.15
N PHE A 93 -1.70 -9.08 6.38
CA PHE A 93 -0.71 -9.97 5.76
C PHE A 93 -0.90 -11.43 6.16
N SER A 94 -1.20 -11.70 7.43
CA SER A 94 -1.45 -13.06 7.92
C SER A 94 -2.63 -13.71 7.22
N VAL A 95 -3.75 -12.98 7.07
CA VAL A 95 -4.94 -13.47 6.35
C VAL A 95 -4.65 -13.70 4.87
N MET A 96 -4.00 -12.75 4.19
CA MET A 96 -3.64 -12.89 2.77
C MET A 96 -2.71 -14.08 2.50
N CYS A 97 -1.81 -14.41 3.43
CA CYS A 97 -0.95 -15.57 3.33
C CYS A 97 -1.71 -16.89 3.55
N GLN A 98 -2.71 -16.92 4.44
CA GLN A 98 -3.51 -18.12 4.73
C GLN A 98 -4.45 -18.51 3.59
N GLU A 99 -5.00 -17.55 2.85
CA GLU A 99 -5.85 -17.82 1.67
C GLU A 99 -5.08 -18.51 0.54
N LYS A 100 -3.78 -18.19 0.37
CA LYS A 100 -2.92 -18.84 -0.61
C LYS A 100 -2.73 -20.33 -0.31
N THR A 101 -2.61 -20.69 0.96
CA THR A 101 -2.44 -22.08 1.41
C THR A 101 -3.73 -22.91 1.28
N SER A 102 -4.89 -22.26 1.46
CA SER A 102 -6.19 -22.93 1.36
C SER A 102 -6.59 -23.18 -0.10
N SER A 103 -6.17 -22.30 -1.03
CA SER A 103 -6.44 -22.45 -2.46
C SER A 103 -5.52 -23.46 -3.17
N SER A 104 -4.36 -23.79 -2.58
CA SER A 104 -3.43 -24.80 -3.12
C SER A 104 -3.71 -26.24 -2.65
N ASN A 105 -4.63 -26.45 -1.71
CA ASN A 105 -4.92 -27.77 -1.13
C ASN A 105 -6.15 -28.49 -1.74
N GLY A 106 -6.74 -27.97 -2.82
CA GLY A 106 -7.94 -28.54 -3.45
C GLY A 106 -7.71 -29.60 -4.54
N GLY A 107 -6.54 -30.26 -4.61
CA GLY A 107 -6.13 -31.01 -5.81
C GLY A 107 -5.46 -32.38 -5.61
N LEU A 108 -5.71 -33.08 -4.50
CA LEU A 108 -5.27 -34.48 -4.35
C LEU A 108 -6.44 -35.35 -3.89
N GLU A 109 -7.21 -35.83 -4.87
CA GLU A 109 -8.01 -37.05 -4.70
C GLU A 109 -7.06 -38.19 -4.29
N PRO A 110 -7.39 -38.98 -3.27
CA PRO A 110 -6.62 -40.17 -2.95
C PRO A 110 -6.90 -41.22 -4.03
N ASP A 111 -5.97 -41.42 -4.95
CA ASP A 111 -5.99 -42.57 -5.87
C ASP A 111 -6.13 -43.84 -5.03
N SER A 112 -7.30 -44.45 -5.16
CA SER A 112 -7.64 -45.75 -4.63
C SER A 112 -6.72 -46.80 -5.26
N LEU A 113 -5.62 -47.11 -4.59
CA LEU A 113 -4.85 -48.32 -4.86
C LEU A 113 -5.64 -49.53 -4.33
N SER A 114 -6.62 -49.97 -5.12
CA SER A 114 -7.13 -51.33 -5.11
C SER A 114 -6.56 -52.09 -6.30
N SER A 115 -5.54 -52.92 -6.05
CA SER A 115 -5.29 -54.26 -6.63
C SER A 115 -3.85 -54.67 -6.36
#